data_AF-A0A0D7Q4M0-F1
#
_entry.id   AF-A0A0D7Q4M0-F1
#
_cell.length_a   1.000
_cell.length_b   1.000
_cell.length_c   1.000
_cell.angle_alpha   90.00
_cell.angle_beta   90.00
_cell.angle_gamma   90.00
#
_symmetry.space_group_name_H-M   'P 1'
#
loop_
_entity.id
_entity.type
_entity.pdbx_description
1 polymer ?
#
loop_
_entity_poly.entity_id
_entity_poly.type
_entity_poly.pdbx_seq_one_letter_code
_entity_poly.pdbx_strand_id
1 'polypeptide(L)'
;MTEDSSAEAPRTARPRIVVTRNGPYQPDPSIAIVDHLGVPIAAETPVRLCRCGQSQTKPYCDDSHIRRGFTDAKDPRRVPDKLNVYAGQQAFVSDNRGTCAHSGFCTDRLRSVFHLGEEPFIAPSGARLDDLINAVRKCPSGALGIGIGPARDAALSDINRPPQIEVSKDGPYRVTGHVELVDEDGVAIAQNAGASQEHVSLCRCGASLNKPFCSGMHWNVEFHDPVPDPLREPTLFEWAGGYPALLDMTRIFYSRYVPEDPLLGPLFAGMSSDHPERVAAWLSEVFGGPRLYTERYGGYQRMVSQHIGKEIQPVQRALWATYMVQSADDAGLPSDPEFRAAFVAYIEWGSRIAMENSGAGAKPPPNMPVPRWWWVCNATPGTRPSALADNAQTTNDAGPALPGSDEAVLFEQHIRPLFRPMDRNSMLFAFDLWKEEDVTKHRQAILTRLQAGTMPCDGAWPAERVALFARWASAPRPQA
;
A
#
# COMPACT_ATOMS: atom_id res chain seq x y z
N MET A 1 52.25 -22.44 -23.11
CA MET A 1 51.96 -22.15 -21.70
C MET A 1 51.62 -20.67 -21.60
N THR A 2 50.34 -20.35 -21.69
CA THR A 2 49.78 -19.07 -21.26
C THR A 2 48.41 -19.43 -20.72
N GLU A 3 48.33 -19.58 -19.40
CA GLU A 3 47.11 -19.84 -18.66
C GLU A 3 46.25 -18.57 -18.74
N ASP A 4 45.09 -18.69 -19.37
CA ASP A 4 44.06 -17.66 -19.36
C ASP A 4 43.16 -17.91 -18.14
N SER A 5 43.50 -17.24 -17.04
CA SER A 5 42.72 -17.24 -15.80
C SER A 5 41.65 -16.16 -15.89
N SER A 6 40.54 -16.45 -16.58
CA SER A 6 39.31 -15.68 -16.43
C SER A 6 38.66 -16.05 -15.10
N ALA A 7 38.97 -15.30 -14.05
CA ALA A 7 38.31 -15.41 -12.75
C ALA A 7 36.83 -15.01 -12.90
N GLU A 8 35.96 -16.02 -12.80
CA GLU A 8 34.51 -15.86 -12.72
C GLU A 8 34.16 -15.07 -11.45
N ALA A 9 33.42 -13.97 -11.58
CA ALA A 9 32.93 -13.21 -10.43
C ALA A 9 32.10 -14.13 -9.52
N PRO A 10 32.23 -14.04 -8.18
CA PRO A 10 31.52 -14.93 -7.26
C PRO A 10 30.01 -14.74 -7.45
N ARG A 11 29.33 -15.79 -7.93
CA ARG A 11 27.87 -15.88 -7.96
C ARG A 11 27.37 -15.65 -6.54
N THR A 12 26.73 -14.51 -6.29
CA THR A 12 26.02 -14.28 -5.04
C THR A 12 25.06 -15.44 -4.83
N ALA A 13 25.18 -16.12 -3.69
CA ALA A 13 24.31 -17.24 -3.37
C ALA A 13 22.85 -16.77 -3.43
N ARG A 14 21.98 -17.56 -4.06
CA ARG A 14 20.56 -17.23 -4.11
C ARG A 14 20.00 -17.21 -2.69
N PRO A 15 19.14 -16.24 -2.36
CA PRO A 15 18.51 -16.20 -1.05
C PRO A 15 17.64 -17.43 -0.84
N ARG A 16 17.57 -17.88 0.41
CA ARG A 16 16.96 -19.16 0.79
C ARG A 16 15.93 -18.97 1.89
N ILE A 17 14.97 -19.90 1.92
CA ILE A 17 14.10 -20.12 3.06
C ILE A 17 14.34 -21.55 3.55
N VAL A 18 14.80 -21.67 4.79
CA VAL A 18 14.93 -22.96 5.46
C VAL A 18 13.57 -23.35 6.03
N VAL A 19 13.08 -24.51 5.63
CA VAL A 19 11.85 -25.11 6.13
C VAL A 19 12.21 -26.12 7.21
N THR A 20 12.10 -25.69 8.48
CA THR A 20 12.45 -26.55 9.61
C THR A 20 11.42 -27.67 9.80
N ARG A 21 11.89 -28.83 10.27
CA ARG A 21 11.03 -30.00 10.48
C ARG A 21 10.01 -29.72 11.59
N ASN A 22 8.73 -29.93 11.29
CA ASN A 22 7.61 -29.62 12.20
C ASN A 22 7.67 -28.20 12.80
N GLY A 23 8.34 -27.26 12.14
CA GLY A 23 8.69 -25.96 12.71
C GLY A 23 8.41 -24.78 11.78
N PRO A 24 8.92 -23.58 12.13
CA PRO A 24 8.74 -22.37 11.34
C PRO A 24 9.53 -22.36 10.03
N TYR A 25 9.23 -21.38 9.18
CA TYR A 25 10.14 -20.99 8.10
C TYR A 25 11.20 -20.02 8.64
N GLN A 26 12.44 -20.17 8.20
CA GLN A 26 13.55 -19.29 8.51
C GLN A 26 14.07 -18.68 7.20
N PRO A 27 13.54 -17.51 6.80
CA PRO A 27 14.03 -16.81 5.61
C PRO A 27 15.39 -16.17 5.86
N ASP A 28 16.20 -16.07 4.81
CA ASP A 28 17.41 -15.27 4.82
C ASP A 28 17.11 -13.80 5.18
N PRO A 29 17.98 -13.13 5.97
CA PRO A 29 17.79 -11.71 6.32
C PRO A 29 17.74 -10.75 5.13
N SER A 30 18.22 -11.17 3.96
CA SER A 30 18.20 -10.37 2.71
C SER A 30 16.83 -10.35 2.02
N ILE A 31 15.90 -11.21 2.44
CA ILE A 31 14.56 -11.30 1.84
C ILE A 31 13.64 -10.28 2.52
N ALA A 32 13.11 -9.31 1.76
CA ALA A 32 12.18 -8.33 2.30
C ALA A 32 10.86 -9.00 2.73
N ILE A 33 10.30 -8.58 3.86
CA ILE A 33 8.99 -9.07 4.34
C ILE A 33 8.01 -7.91 4.36
N VAL A 34 6.86 -8.09 3.71
CA VAL A 34 5.79 -7.10 3.63
C VAL A 34 4.45 -7.71 4.02
N ASP A 35 3.53 -6.90 4.50
CA ASP A 35 2.14 -7.32 4.67
C ASP A 35 1.38 -7.32 3.34
N HIS A 36 0.11 -7.73 3.39
CA HIS A 36 -0.79 -7.74 2.24
C HIS A 36 -1.07 -6.37 1.61
N LEU A 37 -0.71 -5.27 2.31
CA LEU A 37 -0.84 -3.90 1.83
C LEU A 37 0.47 -3.37 1.23
N GLY A 38 1.52 -4.21 1.18
CA GLY A 38 2.84 -3.85 0.69
C GLY A 38 3.66 -3.02 1.69
N VAL A 39 3.26 -2.98 2.96
CA VAL A 39 3.98 -2.28 4.01
C VAL A 39 5.07 -3.19 4.59
N PRO A 40 6.33 -2.73 4.69
CA PRO A 40 7.38 -3.50 5.33
C PRO A 40 7.04 -3.88 6.77
N ILE A 41 7.25 -5.14 7.14
CA ILE A 41 7.08 -5.63 8.51
C ILE A 41 8.45 -5.73 9.17
N ALA A 42 8.64 -5.10 10.33
CA ALA A 42 9.88 -5.15 11.08
C ALA A 42 10.17 -6.57 11.58
N ALA A 43 11.30 -7.15 11.20
CA ALA A 43 11.69 -8.50 11.58
C ALA A 43 13.04 -8.49 12.30
N GLU A 44 13.07 -8.99 13.54
CA GLU A 44 14.32 -9.21 14.27
C GLU A 44 15.00 -10.49 13.76
N THR A 45 16.32 -10.43 13.57
CA THR A 45 17.12 -11.58 13.12
C THR A 45 17.57 -12.44 14.31
N PRO A 46 17.43 -13.78 14.26
CA PRO A 46 16.94 -14.58 13.15
C PRO A 46 15.42 -14.56 13.01
N VAL A 47 14.93 -14.38 11.77
CA VAL A 47 13.49 -14.33 11.50
C VAL A 47 12.91 -15.74 11.53
N ARG A 48 11.80 -15.93 12.24
CA ARG A 48 11.05 -17.19 12.31
C ARG A 48 9.59 -16.95 11.98
N LEU A 49 9.12 -17.41 10.82
CA LEU A 49 7.73 -17.23 10.38
C LEU A 49 6.86 -18.43 10.75
N CYS A 50 5.69 -18.17 11.31
CA CYS A 50 4.73 -19.18 11.74
C CYS A 50 4.21 -19.96 10.53
N ARG A 51 4.36 -21.29 10.60
CA ARG A 51 3.83 -22.24 9.60
C ARG A 51 2.58 -22.98 10.09
N CYS A 52 2.41 -23.10 11.40
CA CYS A 52 1.36 -23.92 12.01
C CYS A 52 -0.01 -23.24 12.12
N GLY A 53 -0.10 -21.92 11.86
CA GLY A 53 -1.34 -21.15 12.00
C GLY A 53 -1.76 -20.82 13.44
N GLN A 54 -1.02 -21.29 14.45
CA GLN A 54 -1.44 -21.20 15.86
C GLN A 54 -0.65 -20.17 16.68
N SER A 55 0.31 -19.45 16.08
CA SER A 55 1.05 -18.41 16.79
C SER A 55 0.14 -17.26 17.25
N GLN A 56 0.44 -16.66 18.40
CA GLN A 56 -0.23 -15.45 18.89
C GLN A 56 0.45 -14.17 18.40
N THR A 57 1.70 -14.26 17.92
CA THR A 57 2.49 -13.14 17.40
C THR A 57 2.64 -13.20 15.88
N LYS A 58 1.63 -13.73 15.17
CA LYS A 58 1.66 -13.85 13.71
C LYS A 58 2.03 -12.50 13.07
N PRO A 59 2.86 -12.50 12.01
CA PRO A 59 3.33 -13.67 11.25
C PRO A 59 4.48 -14.45 11.91
N TYR A 60 4.99 -14.03 13.06
CA TYR A 60 6.15 -14.67 13.71
C TYR A 60 5.78 -15.94 14.47
N CYS A 61 6.77 -16.79 14.68
CA CYS A 61 6.65 -18.02 15.45
C CYS A 61 6.93 -17.77 16.94
N ASP A 62 5.98 -18.16 17.81
CA ASP A 62 6.04 -18.11 19.27
C ASP A 62 6.16 -19.51 19.92
N ASP A 63 6.63 -20.48 19.13
CA ASP A 63 6.75 -21.89 19.50
C ASP A 63 5.43 -22.62 19.84
N SER A 64 4.28 -22.02 19.50
CA SER A 64 2.97 -22.69 19.65
C SER A 64 2.87 -23.99 18.85
N HIS A 65 3.67 -24.17 17.79
CA HIS A 65 3.73 -25.41 17.01
C HIS A 65 4.14 -26.63 17.84
N ILE A 66 5.00 -26.47 18.86
CA ILE A 66 5.45 -27.55 19.75
C ILE A 66 4.27 -28.03 20.61
N ARG A 67 3.61 -27.09 21.31
CA ARG A 67 2.49 -27.40 22.21
C ARG A 67 1.28 -27.96 21.47
N ARG A 68 1.09 -27.57 20.20
CA ARG A 68 -0.02 -28.01 19.35
C ARG A 68 0.29 -29.25 18.52
N GLY A 69 1.50 -29.82 18.62
CA GLY A 69 1.88 -31.02 17.88
C GLY A 69 1.80 -30.85 16.37
N PHE A 70 2.24 -29.69 15.85
CA PHE A 70 2.22 -29.43 14.41
C PHE A 70 3.06 -30.46 13.66
N THR A 71 2.53 -30.94 12.53
CA THR A 71 3.25 -31.84 11.62
C THR A 71 3.37 -31.23 10.22
N ASP A 72 4.56 -31.35 9.65
CA ASP A 72 4.86 -30.95 8.28
C ASP A 72 4.55 -32.00 7.21
N ALA A 73 4.03 -33.16 7.60
CA ALA A 73 3.69 -34.24 6.69
C ALA A 73 2.69 -33.81 5.62
N LYS A 74 2.94 -34.25 4.38
CA LYS A 74 2.00 -34.15 3.26
C LYS A 74 0.83 -35.11 3.49
N ASP A 75 -0.38 -34.64 3.26
CA ASP A 75 -1.58 -35.46 3.37
C ASP A 75 -1.68 -36.39 2.15
N PRO A 76 -2.05 -37.68 2.32
CA PRO A 76 -2.32 -38.58 1.20
C PRO A 76 -3.44 -38.10 0.26
N ARG A 77 -4.38 -37.29 0.77
CA ARG A 77 -5.51 -36.73 0.01
C ARG A 77 -5.14 -35.50 -0.81
N ARG A 78 -3.87 -35.05 -0.79
CA ARG A 78 -3.43 -33.91 -1.61
C ARG A 78 -3.69 -34.19 -3.09
N VAL A 79 -3.91 -33.13 -3.85
CA VAL A 79 -3.97 -33.23 -5.30
C VAL A 79 -2.61 -33.73 -5.81
N PRO A 80 -2.56 -34.83 -6.59
CA PRO A 80 -1.31 -35.37 -7.10
C PRO A 80 -0.56 -34.39 -8.01
N ASP A 81 0.75 -34.57 -8.10
CA ASP A 81 1.57 -33.87 -9.10
C ASP A 81 1.17 -34.38 -10.50
N LYS A 82 0.55 -33.51 -11.29
CA LYS A 82 0.14 -33.80 -12.67
C LYS A 82 0.15 -32.51 -13.48
N LEU A 83 1.13 -32.40 -14.39
CA LEU A 83 1.20 -31.30 -15.36
C LEU A 83 0.26 -31.59 -16.53
N ASN A 84 -0.76 -30.75 -16.70
CA ASN A 84 -1.63 -30.76 -17.88
C ASN A 84 -1.20 -29.62 -18.81
N VAL A 85 -1.21 -29.86 -20.12
CA VAL A 85 -0.82 -28.88 -21.14
C VAL A 85 -1.96 -28.75 -22.13
N TYR A 86 -2.41 -27.52 -22.34
CA TYR A 86 -3.54 -27.17 -23.19
C TYR A 86 -3.04 -26.38 -24.41
N ALA A 87 -3.38 -26.85 -25.61
CA ALA A 87 -2.98 -26.20 -26.85
C ALA A 87 -3.95 -25.07 -27.21
N GLY A 88 -3.40 -23.90 -27.55
CA GLY A 88 -4.13 -22.78 -28.15
C GLY A 88 -3.63 -22.47 -29.56
N GLN A 89 -4.27 -21.50 -30.22
CA GLN A 89 -3.83 -21.02 -31.53
C GLN A 89 -2.50 -20.25 -31.47
N GLN A 90 -2.24 -19.54 -30.37
CA GLN A 90 -1.07 -18.66 -30.21
C GLN A 90 -0.02 -19.20 -29.24
N ALA A 91 -0.44 -19.98 -28.25
CA ALA A 91 0.42 -20.48 -27.18
C ALA A 91 -0.17 -21.72 -26.52
N PHE A 92 0.66 -22.46 -25.79
CA PHE A 92 0.27 -23.53 -24.89
C PHE A 92 0.25 -23.00 -23.46
N VAL A 93 -0.78 -23.35 -22.71
CA VAL A 93 -0.87 -23.05 -21.27
C VAL A 93 -0.78 -24.37 -20.51
N SER A 94 0.10 -24.41 -19.51
CA SER A 94 0.25 -25.55 -18.62
C SER A 94 -0.31 -25.26 -17.24
N ASP A 95 -0.93 -26.25 -16.61
CA ASP A 95 -1.44 -26.17 -15.24
C ASP A 95 -1.08 -27.43 -14.46
N ASN A 96 -0.66 -27.23 -13.21
CA ASN A 96 -0.50 -28.29 -12.24
C ASN A 96 -1.36 -28.02 -11.00
N ARG A 97 -2.51 -28.69 -10.93
CA ARG A 97 -3.44 -28.57 -9.80
C ARG A 97 -2.82 -28.97 -8.46
N GLY A 98 -1.81 -29.85 -8.44
CA GLY A 98 -1.06 -30.19 -7.24
C GLY A 98 -0.28 -29.01 -6.64
N THR A 99 0.05 -28.01 -7.46
CA THR A 99 0.74 -26.77 -7.07
C THR A 99 -0.24 -25.65 -6.75
N CYS A 100 -1.51 -25.76 -7.17
CA CYS A 100 -2.48 -24.68 -7.07
C CYS A 100 -2.82 -24.34 -5.60
N ALA A 101 -2.69 -23.07 -5.24
CA ALA A 101 -3.14 -22.56 -3.94
C ALA A 101 -4.64 -22.19 -3.91
N HIS A 102 -5.37 -22.44 -5.01
CA HIS A 102 -6.80 -22.13 -5.18
C HIS A 102 -7.15 -20.67 -4.85
N SER A 103 -6.34 -19.72 -5.33
CA SER A 103 -6.50 -18.29 -5.03
C SER A 103 -7.57 -17.57 -5.87
N GLY A 104 -8.15 -18.21 -6.90
CA GLY A 104 -9.19 -17.61 -7.76
C GLY A 104 -8.68 -16.61 -8.80
N PHE A 105 -7.43 -16.14 -8.71
CA PHE A 105 -6.88 -15.07 -9.58
C PHE A 105 -7.09 -15.31 -11.10
N CYS A 106 -6.89 -16.54 -11.58
CA CYS A 106 -7.04 -16.87 -12.99
C CYS A 106 -8.52 -16.92 -13.43
N THR A 107 -9.38 -17.55 -12.63
CA THR A 107 -10.82 -17.67 -12.90
C THR A 107 -11.56 -16.36 -12.70
N ASP A 108 -11.09 -15.47 -11.83
CA ASP A 108 -11.77 -14.19 -11.59
C ASP A 108 -11.43 -13.15 -12.65
N ARG A 109 -10.17 -13.16 -13.13
CA ARG A 109 -9.66 -12.13 -14.05
C ARG A 109 -9.76 -12.50 -15.53
N LEU A 110 -9.81 -13.79 -15.88
CA LEU A 110 -9.83 -14.23 -17.28
C LEU A 110 -10.76 -15.43 -17.52
N ARG A 111 -12.06 -15.24 -17.24
CA ARG A 111 -13.12 -16.27 -17.37
C ARG A 111 -13.30 -16.83 -18.78
N SER A 112 -12.87 -16.09 -19.80
CA SER A 112 -12.90 -16.58 -21.19
C SER A 112 -11.87 -17.68 -21.45
N VAL A 113 -10.87 -17.83 -20.56
CA VAL A 113 -9.79 -18.82 -20.67
C VAL A 113 -9.87 -19.87 -19.57
N PHE A 114 -10.18 -19.49 -18.33
CA PHE A 114 -10.18 -20.40 -17.18
C PHE A 114 -11.60 -20.65 -16.68
N HIS A 115 -12.09 -21.87 -16.84
CA HIS A 115 -13.49 -22.22 -16.61
C HIS A 115 -13.68 -23.04 -15.34
N LEU A 116 -14.29 -22.45 -14.30
CA LEU A 116 -14.52 -23.16 -13.05
C LEU A 116 -15.62 -24.23 -13.21
N GLY A 117 -15.29 -25.50 -12.94
CA GLY A 117 -16.27 -26.60 -12.96
C GLY A 117 -16.52 -27.20 -14.34
N GLU A 118 -15.79 -26.77 -15.37
CA GLU A 118 -15.91 -27.26 -16.75
C GLU A 118 -14.61 -27.91 -17.22
N GLU A 119 -14.72 -28.83 -18.19
CA GLU A 119 -13.58 -29.46 -18.85
C GLU A 119 -13.66 -29.26 -20.37
N PRO A 120 -12.57 -28.81 -21.05
CA PRO A 120 -11.26 -28.54 -20.47
C PRO A 120 -11.26 -27.30 -19.57
N PHE A 121 -10.57 -27.38 -18.43
CA PHE A 121 -10.42 -26.24 -17.51
C PHE A 121 -9.85 -24.98 -18.17
N ILE A 122 -8.96 -25.15 -19.16
CA ILE A 122 -8.27 -24.05 -19.84
C ILE A 122 -8.57 -24.08 -21.34
N ALA A 123 -9.05 -22.95 -21.86
CA ALA A 123 -9.19 -22.65 -23.27
C ALA A 123 -8.23 -21.52 -23.67
N PRO A 124 -6.95 -21.82 -24.02
CA PRO A 124 -5.94 -20.77 -24.23
C PRO A 124 -6.32 -19.78 -25.35
N SER A 125 -7.08 -20.21 -26.36
CA SER A 125 -7.54 -19.34 -27.46
C SER A 125 -8.64 -18.35 -27.06
N GLY A 126 -9.09 -18.32 -25.79
CA GLY A 126 -10.17 -17.47 -25.30
C GLY A 126 -9.77 -16.02 -24.97
N ALA A 127 -8.49 -15.66 -25.10
CA ALA A 127 -7.99 -14.31 -24.88
C ALA A 127 -6.80 -14.01 -25.79
N ARG A 128 -6.38 -12.75 -25.81
CA ARG A 128 -5.15 -12.32 -26.48
C ARG A 128 -3.92 -12.84 -25.71
N LEU A 129 -2.80 -13.01 -26.42
CA LEU A 129 -1.56 -13.54 -25.84
C LEU A 129 -1.02 -12.71 -24.67
N ASP A 130 -1.11 -11.38 -24.74
CA ASP A 130 -0.72 -10.46 -23.68
C ASP A 130 -1.54 -10.68 -22.41
N ASP A 131 -2.86 -10.83 -22.53
CA ASP A 131 -3.75 -11.14 -21.40
C ASP A 131 -3.45 -12.51 -20.78
N LEU A 132 -3.15 -13.53 -21.60
CA LEU A 132 -2.74 -14.86 -21.13
C LEU A 132 -1.43 -14.81 -20.34
N ILE A 133 -0.41 -14.16 -20.88
CA ILE A 133 0.89 -14.00 -20.21
C ILE A 133 0.69 -13.30 -18.86
N ASN A 134 -0.11 -12.24 -18.83
CA ASN A 134 -0.40 -11.50 -17.61
C ASN A 134 -1.16 -12.37 -16.59
N ALA A 135 -2.14 -13.16 -17.01
CA ALA A 135 -2.88 -14.07 -16.13
C ALA A 135 -1.98 -15.16 -15.54
N VAL A 136 -1.11 -15.76 -16.36
CA VAL A 136 -0.14 -16.79 -15.94
C VAL A 136 0.86 -16.21 -14.93
N ARG A 137 1.46 -15.06 -15.23
CA ARG A 137 2.41 -14.36 -14.34
C ARG A 137 1.79 -13.93 -13.01
N LYS A 138 0.48 -13.71 -12.98
CA LYS A 138 -0.28 -13.34 -11.77
C LYS A 138 -0.74 -14.55 -10.94
N CYS A 139 -0.43 -15.78 -11.35
CA CYS A 139 -0.73 -16.99 -10.57
C CYS A 139 0.14 -17.05 -9.29
N PRO A 140 -0.39 -16.84 -8.07
CA PRO A 140 0.46 -16.67 -6.89
C PRO A 140 1.23 -17.93 -6.47
N SER A 141 0.74 -19.11 -6.85
CA SER A 141 1.35 -20.39 -6.50
C SER A 141 2.34 -20.89 -7.55
N GLY A 142 2.42 -20.24 -8.71
CA GLY A 142 3.25 -20.72 -9.82
C GLY A 142 2.75 -22.04 -10.42
N ALA A 143 1.46 -22.34 -10.29
CA ALA A 143 0.85 -23.54 -10.86
C ALA A 143 0.64 -23.45 -12.37
N LEU A 144 0.54 -22.22 -12.91
CA LEU A 144 0.36 -21.94 -14.32
C LEU A 144 1.71 -21.68 -15.00
N GLY A 145 1.80 -22.06 -16.27
CA GLY A 145 2.91 -21.75 -17.16
C GLY A 145 2.41 -21.51 -18.58
N ILE A 146 3.23 -20.85 -19.39
CA ILE A 146 2.94 -20.59 -20.80
C ILE A 146 4.19 -20.80 -21.65
N GLY A 147 3.99 -21.24 -22.89
CA GLY A 147 5.05 -21.37 -23.88
C GLY A 147 4.50 -21.29 -25.29
N ILE A 148 5.35 -20.93 -26.25
CA ILE A 148 4.98 -20.96 -27.68
C ILE A 148 4.84 -22.42 -28.16
N GLY A 149 5.61 -23.33 -27.57
CA GLY A 149 5.45 -24.78 -27.71
C GLY A 149 4.87 -25.42 -26.44
N PRO A 150 4.72 -26.75 -26.40
CA PRO A 150 4.15 -27.47 -25.26
C PRO A 150 5.01 -27.39 -23.99
N ALA A 151 6.29 -27.00 -24.12
CA ALA A 151 7.17 -26.76 -22.99
C ALA A 151 6.93 -25.35 -22.40
N ARG A 152 6.97 -25.26 -21.07
CA ARG A 152 6.94 -23.98 -20.35
C ARG A 152 8.14 -23.13 -20.74
N ASP A 153 7.88 -21.88 -21.12
CA ASP A 153 8.90 -20.85 -21.32
C ASP A 153 8.97 -19.96 -20.08
N ALA A 154 10.10 -19.97 -19.38
CA ALA A 154 10.31 -19.16 -18.18
C ALA A 154 10.30 -17.65 -18.47
N ALA A 155 10.78 -17.20 -19.63
CA ALA A 155 10.81 -15.78 -19.98
C ALA A 155 9.39 -15.23 -20.19
N LEU A 156 8.48 -16.06 -20.69
CA LEU A 156 7.06 -15.72 -20.82
C LEU A 156 6.31 -15.90 -19.49
N SER A 157 6.59 -16.97 -18.75
CA SER A 157 5.83 -17.36 -17.57
C SER A 157 6.18 -16.59 -16.29
N ASP A 158 7.43 -16.15 -16.14
CA ASP A 158 7.96 -15.57 -14.90
C ASP A 158 8.20 -14.05 -15.03
N ILE A 159 8.31 -13.38 -13.88
CA ILE A 159 8.65 -11.95 -13.77
C ILE A 159 9.94 -11.80 -12.98
N ASN A 160 10.94 -11.11 -13.52
CA ASN A 160 12.12 -10.78 -12.73
C ASN A 160 11.80 -9.68 -11.71
N ARG A 161 11.81 -10.00 -10.41
CA ARG A 161 11.58 -9.07 -9.29
C ARG A 161 12.46 -9.44 -8.09
N PRO A 162 12.74 -8.49 -7.18
CA PRO A 162 13.59 -8.78 -6.03
C PRO A 162 12.98 -9.85 -5.10
N PRO A 163 13.82 -10.56 -4.33
CA PRO A 163 13.38 -11.48 -3.29
C PRO A 163 12.45 -10.81 -2.27
N GLN A 164 11.26 -11.35 -2.09
CA GLN A 164 10.28 -10.83 -1.14
C GLN A 164 9.34 -11.94 -0.63
N ILE A 165 8.88 -11.79 0.61
CA ILE A 165 7.79 -12.55 1.23
C ILE A 165 6.65 -11.60 1.55
N GLU A 166 5.52 -11.77 0.88
CA GLU A 166 4.26 -11.12 1.21
C GLU A 166 3.47 -12.00 2.18
N VAL A 167 3.08 -11.43 3.33
CA VAL A 167 2.14 -12.02 4.27
C VAL A 167 0.73 -11.69 3.80
N SER A 168 0.16 -12.56 2.96
CA SER A 168 -1.21 -12.33 2.44
C SER A 168 -2.25 -12.45 3.54
N LYS A 169 -3.23 -11.54 3.54
CA LYS A 169 -4.31 -11.48 4.53
C LYS A 169 -5.03 -12.81 4.62
N ASP A 170 -5.14 -13.36 5.82
CA ASP A 170 -5.89 -14.61 6.09
C ASP A 170 -5.42 -15.80 5.23
N GLY A 171 -4.19 -15.72 4.70
CA GLY A 171 -3.75 -16.57 3.60
C GLY A 171 -2.30 -17.05 3.72
N PRO A 172 -1.74 -17.64 2.64
CA PRO A 172 -0.36 -18.12 2.61
C PRO A 172 0.68 -17.00 2.66
N TYR A 173 1.95 -17.37 2.83
CA TYR A 173 3.05 -16.50 2.43
C TYR A 173 3.24 -16.61 0.92
N ARG A 174 3.32 -15.49 0.21
CA ARG A 174 3.67 -15.46 -1.22
C ARG A 174 5.12 -15.05 -1.33
N VAL A 175 5.94 -15.96 -1.83
CA VAL A 175 7.38 -15.76 -1.99
C VAL A 175 7.64 -15.46 -3.46
N THR A 176 8.51 -14.49 -3.73
CA THR A 176 8.87 -14.03 -5.08
C THR A 176 10.36 -13.79 -5.21
N GLY A 177 10.87 -13.69 -6.43
CA GLY A 177 12.26 -13.32 -6.69
C GLY A 177 13.27 -14.47 -6.60
N HIS A 178 12.90 -15.66 -7.09
CA HIS A 178 13.81 -16.80 -7.24
C HIS A 178 14.46 -17.31 -5.94
N VAL A 179 13.69 -17.29 -4.85
CA VAL A 179 14.11 -17.77 -3.53
C VAL A 179 14.13 -19.30 -3.49
N GLU A 180 15.24 -19.89 -3.06
CA GLU A 180 15.38 -21.33 -2.92
C GLU A 180 14.70 -21.84 -1.64
N LEU A 181 13.99 -22.96 -1.73
CA LEU A 181 13.43 -23.66 -0.56
C LEU A 181 14.31 -24.86 -0.21
N VAL A 182 14.84 -24.88 1.00
CA VAL A 182 15.69 -25.96 1.50
C VAL A 182 15.16 -26.49 2.83
N ASP A 183 15.44 -27.74 3.16
CA ASP A 183 15.20 -28.28 4.51
C ASP A 183 16.32 -27.88 5.49
N GLU A 184 16.22 -28.37 6.73
CA GLU A 184 17.19 -28.08 7.81
C GLU A 184 18.59 -28.66 7.56
N ASP A 185 18.72 -29.64 6.66
CA ASP A 185 19.99 -30.22 6.22
C ASP A 185 20.56 -29.49 4.98
N GLY A 186 19.83 -28.49 4.46
CA GLY A 186 20.21 -27.72 3.27
C GLY A 186 19.85 -28.39 1.94
N VAL A 187 19.05 -29.46 1.96
CA VAL A 187 18.61 -30.17 0.75
C VAL A 187 17.43 -29.43 0.12
N ALA A 188 17.48 -29.24 -1.19
CA ALA A 188 16.42 -28.56 -1.94
C ALA A 188 15.08 -29.32 -1.84
N ILE A 189 14.01 -28.59 -1.53
CA ILE A 189 12.66 -29.15 -1.42
C ILE A 189 12.08 -29.32 -2.82
N ALA A 190 11.74 -30.56 -3.18
CA ALA A 190 11.15 -30.88 -4.48
C ALA A 190 9.82 -30.14 -4.69
N GLN A 191 9.73 -29.44 -5.82
CA GLN A 191 8.51 -28.85 -6.34
C GLN A 191 7.89 -29.77 -7.40
N ASN A 192 6.59 -29.62 -7.62
CA ASN A 192 5.86 -30.36 -8.63
C ASN A 192 6.28 -29.96 -10.06
N ALA A 193 5.99 -30.81 -11.04
CA ALA A 193 6.30 -30.55 -12.44
C ALA A 193 5.69 -29.23 -12.95
N GLY A 194 6.49 -28.43 -13.65
CA GLY A 194 6.06 -27.16 -14.24
C GLY A 194 5.88 -26.00 -13.25
N ALA A 195 6.19 -26.18 -11.96
CA ALA A 195 6.12 -25.11 -10.96
C ALA A 195 7.08 -23.95 -11.30
N SER A 196 6.64 -22.72 -11.04
CA SER A 196 7.50 -21.54 -11.16
C SER A 196 8.72 -21.64 -10.22
N GLN A 197 9.86 -21.20 -10.74
CA GLN A 197 11.08 -20.98 -9.97
C GLN A 197 11.19 -19.55 -9.46
N GLU A 198 10.25 -18.68 -9.82
CA GLU A 198 10.26 -17.26 -9.47
C GLU A 198 9.38 -16.99 -8.24
N HIS A 199 8.19 -17.59 -8.21
CA HIS A 199 7.22 -17.38 -7.13
C HIS A 199 6.55 -18.67 -6.67
N VAL A 200 6.19 -18.70 -5.39
CA VAL A 200 5.55 -19.85 -4.74
C VAL A 200 4.69 -19.40 -3.57
N SER A 201 3.64 -20.16 -3.26
CA SER A 201 2.79 -19.93 -2.09
C SER A 201 3.07 -20.97 -0.99
N LEU A 202 3.53 -20.52 0.17
CA LEU A 202 3.82 -21.36 1.34
C LEU A 202 2.66 -21.33 2.35
N CYS A 203 2.33 -22.49 2.90
CA CYS A 203 1.26 -22.64 3.87
C CYS A 203 1.61 -21.91 5.18
N ARG A 204 0.64 -21.11 5.65
CA ARG A 204 0.72 -20.37 6.92
C ARG A 204 -0.31 -20.85 7.97
N CYS A 205 -1.40 -21.47 7.52
CA CYS A 205 -2.51 -21.91 8.37
C CYS A 205 -2.28 -23.26 9.09
N GLY A 206 -1.21 -23.99 8.77
CA GLY A 206 -0.93 -25.33 9.30
C GLY A 206 -1.79 -26.47 8.72
N ALA A 207 -2.87 -26.18 8.00
CA ALA A 207 -3.82 -27.19 7.51
C ALA A 207 -3.63 -27.63 6.05
N SER A 208 -2.62 -27.12 5.34
CA SER A 208 -2.39 -27.49 3.93
C SER A 208 -2.21 -29.00 3.75
N LEU A 209 -2.77 -29.56 2.69
CA LEU A 209 -2.57 -30.95 2.30
C LEU A 209 -1.22 -31.18 1.61
N ASN A 210 -0.62 -30.13 1.04
CA ASN A 210 0.64 -30.21 0.27
C ASN A 210 1.80 -29.44 0.93
N LYS A 211 1.93 -29.50 2.26
CA LYS A 211 2.99 -28.79 2.99
C LYS A 211 4.39 -29.08 2.40
N PRO A 212 5.29 -28.08 2.37
CA PRO A 212 5.14 -26.69 2.85
C PRO A 212 4.31 -25.79 1.94
N PHE A 213 3.90 -26.24 0.76
CA PHE A 213 3.11 -25.46 -0.19
C PHE A 213 1.67 -25.27 0.29
N CYS A 214 1.04 -24.16 -0.09
CA CYS A 214 -0.37 -23.90 0.19
C CYS A 214 -1.26 -24.70 -0.77
N SER A 215 -2.22 -25.45 -0.23
CA SER A 215 -3.22 -26.18 -1.03
C SER A 215 -4.61 -25.52 -1.00
N GLY A 216 -4.71 -24.25 -0.57
CA GLY A 216 -5.99 -23.55 -0.42
C GLY A 216 -6.79 -23.85 0.86
N MET A 217 -6.37 -24.84 1.68
CA MET A 217 -7.10 -25.25 2.91
C MET A 217 -7.34 -24.14 3.94
N HIS A 218 -6.65 -23.00 3.84
CA HIS A 218 -6.87 -21.85 4.73
C HIS A 218 -8.31 -21.32 4.65
N TRP A 219 -8.98 -21.43 3.50
CA TRP A 219 -10.40 -21.11 3.36
C TRP A 219 -11.28 -22.08 4.15
N ASN A 220 -11.00 -23.39 4.05
CA ASN A 220 -11.81 -24.43 4.71
C ASN A 220 -11.66 -24.45 6.23
N VAL A 221 -10.52 -24.01 6.75
CA VAL A 221 -10.27 -23.93 8.20
C VAL A 221 -10.49 -22.52 8.76
N GLU A 222 -11.04 -21.61 7.95
CA GLU A 222 -11.34 -20.22 8.34
C GLU A 222 -10.14 -19.56 9.03
N PHE A 223 -8.97 -19.69 8.40
CA PHE A 223 -7.75 -19.14 8.95
C PHE A 223 -7.80 -17.61 8.87
N HIS A 224 -7.71 -16.96 10.03
CA HIS A 224 -7.66 -15.50 10.11
C HIS A 224 -6.40 -15.01 10.80
N ASP A 225 -5.91 -13.87 10.32
CA ASP A 225 -4.97 -13.03 11.03
C ASP A 225 -5.62 -12.41 12.27
N PRO A 226 -4.83 -12.04 13.30
CA PRO A 226 -5.33 -11.24 14.39
C PRO A 226 -5.91 -9.93 13.85
N VAL A 227 -7.20 -9.70 14.09
CA VAL A 227 -7.86 -8.45 13.68
C VAL A 227 -7.37 -7.32 14.59
N PRO A 228 -6.70 -6.28 14.06
CA PRO A 228 -6.47 -5.06 14.84
C PRO A 228 -7.83 -4.46 15.18
N ASP A 229 -8.03 -4.06 16.44
CA ASP A 229 -9.24 -3.48 17.05
C ASP A 229 -10.47 -3.42 16.09
N PRO A 230 -11.50 -4.26 16.28
CA PRO A 230 -12.65 -4.34 15.37
C PRO A 230 -13.46 -3.03 15.28
N LEU A 231 -13.24 -2.07 16.18
CA LEU A 231 -13.86 -0.74 16.15
C LEU A 231 -13.04 0.29 15.36
N ARG A 232 -11.85 -0.08 14.87
CA ARG A 232 -10.99 0.81 14.09
C ARG A 232 -11.51 0.97 12.67
N GLU A 233 -11.81 2.20 12.29
CA GLU A 233 -12.10 2.55 10.90
C GLU A 233 -10.82 2.35 10.04
N PRO A 234 -10.88 1.59 8.93
CA PRO A 234 -9.75 1.43 8.04
C PRO A 234 -9.41 2.74 7.35
N THR A 235 -8.16 2.95 6.98
CA THR A 235 -7.77 4.06 6.09
C THR A 235 -8.26 3.79 4.66
N LEU A 236 -8.35 4.83 3.81
CA LEU A 236 -8.61 4.64 2.39
C LEU A 236 -7.54 3.77 1.71
N PHE A 237 -6.28 3.87 2.17
CA PHE A 237 -5.17 3.03 1.69
C PHE A 237 -5.42 1.55 1.99
N GLU A 238 -5.79 1.22 3.23
CA GLU A 238 -6.11 -0.15 3.64
C GLU A 238 -7.30 -0.68 2.87
N TRP A 239 -8.35 0.13 2.73
CA TRP A 239 -9.57 -0.26 2.01
C TRP A 239 -9.32 -0.47 0.52
N ALA A 240 -8.53 0.39 -0.11
CA ALA A 240 -8.15 0.27 -1.52
C ALA A 240 -7.37 -1.02 -1.84
N GLY A 241 -6.84 -1.72 -0.83
CA GLY A 241 -5.94 -2.87 -1.01
C GLY A 241 -4.45 -2.53 -0.95
N GLY A 242 -4.11 -1.37 -0.38
CA GLY A 242 -2.74 -0.95 -0.12
C GLY A 242 -1.96 -0.53 -1.37
N TYR A 243 -0.63 -0.52 -1.24
CA TYR A 243 0.27 -0.10 -2.31
C TYR A 243 0.16 -0.99 -3.57
N PRO A 244 0.04 -2.33 -3.48
CA PRO A 244 -0.08 -3.17 -4.68
C PRO A 244 -1.30 -2.82 -5.54
N ALA A 245 -2.46 -2.58 -4.93
CA ALA A 245 -3.68 -2.23 -5.67
C ALA A 245 -3.57 -0.86 -6.34
N LEU A 246 -3.03 0.14 -5.63
CA LEU A 246 -2.79 1.47 -6.19
C LEU A 246 -1.73 1.44 -7.31
N LEU A 247 -0.72 0.57 -7.20
CA LEU A 247 0.29 0.38 -8.25
C LEU A 247 -0.30 -0.29 -9.50
N ASP A 248 -1.13 -1.32 -9.34
CA ASP A 248 -1.81 -1.94 -10.47
C ASP A 248 -2.69 -0.92 -11.21
N MET A 249 -3.43 -0.08 -10.46
CA MET A 249 -4.21 1.03 -11.01
C MET A 249 -3.35 2.03 -11.78
N THR A 250 -2.26 2.55 -11.20
CA THR A 250 -1.43 3.54 -11.89
C THR A 250 -0.72 2.94 -13.10
N ARG A 251 -0.35 1.66 -13.06
CA ARG A 251 0.21 0.95 -14.22
C ARG A 251 -0.80 0.85 -15.35
N ILE A 252 -2.06 0.51 -15.07
CA ILE A 252 -3.12 0.49 -16.09
C ILE A 252 -3.27 1.88 -16.70
N PHE A 253 -3.36 2.92 -15.86
CA PHE A 253 -3.45 4.30 -16.32
C PHE A 253 -2.33 4.68 -17.31
N TYR A 254 -1.07 4.48 -16.91
CA TYR A 254 0.08 4.92 -17.69
C TYR A 254 0.43 4.03 -18.89
N SER A 255 0.05 2.74 -18.86
CA SER A 255 0.37 1.80 -19.95
C SER A 255 -0.74 1.68 -21.00
N ARG A 256 -1.99 1.92 -20.62
CA ARG A 256 -3.17 1.79 -21.50
C ARG A 256 -3.73 3.15 -21.89
N TYR A 257 -4.21 3.92 -20.91
CA TYR A 257 -4.98 5.14 -21.18
C TYR A 257 -4.11 6.31 -21.66
N VAL A 258 -2.96 6.54 -21.04
CA VAL A 258 -2.08 7.67 -21.39
C VAL A 258 -1.54 7.60 -22.82
N PRO A 259 -0.99 6.46 -23.32
CA PRO A 259 -0.41 6.40 -24.66
C PRO A 259 -1.45 6.50 -25.78
N GLU A 260 -2.70 6.10 -25.52
CA GLU A 260 -3.80 6.11 -26.49
C GLU A 260 -4.45 7.50 -26.62
N ASP A 261 -4.29 8.38 -25.64
CA ASP A 261 -4.95 9.69 -25.61
C ASP A 261 -4.08 10.81 -26.23
N PRO A 262 -4.59 11.56 -27.23
CA PRO A 262 -3.81 12.57 -27.94
C PRO A 262 -3.48 13.81 -27.10
N LEU A 263 -4.18 14.05 -25.99
CA LEU A 263 -3.97 15.22 -25.12
C LEU A 263 -3.08 14.88 -23.91
N LEU A 264 -3.17 13.65 -23.39
CA LEU A 264 -2.34 13.20 -22.28
C LEU A 264 -1.01 12.58 -22.73
N GLY A 265 -0.99 11.84 -23.83
CA GLY A 265 0.22 11.20 -24.35
C GLY A 265 1.42 12.15 -24.44
N PRO A 266 1.29 13.34 -25.07
CA PRO A 266 2.37 14.32 -25.14
C PRO A 266 2.83 14.85 -23.77
N LEU A 267 1.93 14.97 -22.79
CA LEU A 267 2.25 15.47 -21.44
C LEU A 267 3.20 14.52 -20.69
N PHE A 268 3.08 13.21 -20.96
CA PHE A 268 3.82 12.15 -20.29
C PHE A 268 4.90 11.49 -21.16
N ALA A 269 5.11 11.94 -22.40
CA ALA A 269 6.04 11.31 -23.34
C ALA A 269 7.49 11.19 -22.82
N GLY A 270 7.92 12.10 -21.93
CA GLY A 270 9.24 12.09 -21.30
C GLY A 270 9.28 11.56 -19.87
N MET A 271 8.23 10.88 -19.40
CA MET A 271 8.18 10.37 -18.03
C MET A 271 9.21 9.24 -17.81
N SER A 272 9.68 9.10 -16.56
CA SER A 272 10.51 7.96 -16.20
C SER A 272 9.69 6.67 -16.19
N SER A 273 10.35 5.53 -16.44
CA SER A 273 9.68 4.22 -16.44
C SER A 273 9.08 3.85 -15.09
N ASP A 274 9.59 4.41 -14.00
CA ASP A 274 9.10 4.21 -12.63
C ASP A 274 8.04 5.25 -12.19
N HIS A 275 7.50 6.03 -13.14
CA HIS A 275 6.46 7.01 -12.84
C HIS A 275 5.18 6.41 -12.21
N PRO A 276 4.67 5.23 -12.65
CA PRO A 276 3.53 4.58 -12.01
C PRO A 276 3.77 4.29 -10.52
N GLU A 277 4.97 3.83 -10.16
CA GLU A 277 5.40 3.55 -8.78
C GLU A 277 5.43 4.83 -7.93
N ARG A 278 5.92 5.94 -8.50
CA ARG A 278 5.94 7.24 -7.82
C ARG A 278 4.53 7.73 -7.51
N VAL A 279 3.61 7.63 -8.46
CA VAL A 279 2.22 8.07 -8.26
C VAL A 279 1.48 7.16 -7.28
N ALA A 280 1.71 5.84 -7.34
CA ALA A 280 1.15 4.91 -6.36
C ALA A 280 1.66 5.19 -4.95
N ALA A 281 2.95 5.49 -4.79
CA ALA A 281 3.53 5.87 -3.50
C ALA A 281 2.93 7.18 -2.96
N TRP A 282 2.70 8.17 -3.85
CA TRP A 282 2.04 9.42 -3.48
C TRP A 282 0.62 9.19 -2.96
N LEU A 283 -0.20 8.47 -3.73
CA LEU A 283 -1.58 8.14 -3.35
C LEU A 283 -1.62 7.32 -2.05
N SER A 284 -0.66 6.41 -1.87
CA SER A 284 -0.56 5.59 -0.67
C SER A 284 -0.37 6.44 0.59
N GLU A 285 0.56 7.40 0.55
CA GLU A 285 0.81 8.31 1.68
C GLU A 285 -0.38 9.25 1.92
N VAL A 286 -1.04 9.70 0.86
CA VAL A 286 -2.21 10.55 0.96
C VAL A 286 -3.39 9.84 1.61
N PHE A 287 -3.67 8.60 1.21
CA PHE A 287 -4.83 7.83 1.64
C PHE A 287 -4.69 7.17 3.02
N GLY A 288 -3.72 7.61 3.81
CA GLY A 288 -3.56 7.13 5.18
C GLY A 288 -2.44 6.11 5.36
N GLY A 289 -1.82 5.63 4.29
CA GLY A 289 -0.74 4.66 4.32
C GLY A 289 0.61 5.22 4.80
N PRO A 290 1.68 4.40 4.71
CA PRO A 290 3.03 4.81 5.11
C PRO A 290 3.59 5.93 4.23
N ARG A 291 4.66 6.60 4.70
CA ARG A 291 5.29 7.76 4.07
C ARG A 291 6.17 7.39 2.86
N LEU A 292 5.70 6.49 2.02
CA LEU A 292 6.46 5.90 0.91
C LEU A 292 6.98 6.96 -0.06
N TYR A 293 6.17 7.98 -0.36
CA TYR A 293 6.58 9.01 -1.30
C TYR A 293 7.58 9.98 -0.67
N THR A 294 7.31 10.41 0.56
CA THR A 294 8.19 11.30 1.28
C THR A 294 9.57 10.69 1.48
N GLU A 295 9.63 9.44 1.94
CA GLU A 295 10.89 8.75 2.22
C GLU A 295 11.69 8.43 0.95
N ARG A 296 11.03 8.04 -0.14
CA ARG A 296 11.72 7.62 -1.38
C ARG A 296 12.01 8.75 -2.35
N TYR A 297 11.17 9.79 -2.36
CA TYR A 297 11.18 10.80 -3.41
C TYR A 297 11.24 12.24 -2.90
N GLY A 298 11.15 12.50 -1.58
CA GLY A 298 11.32 13.84 -1.01
C GLY A 298 10.03 14.65 -0.85
N GLY A 299 8.87 13.99 -0.88
CA GLY A 299 7.62 14.57 -0.38
C GLY A 299 7.01 15.65 -1.27
N TYR A 300 6.15 16.48 -0.67
CA TYR A 300 5.35 17.49 -1.39
C TYR A 300 6.18 18.42 -2.29
N GLN A 301 7.33 18.91 -1.81
CA GLN A 301 8.22 19.78 -2.60
C GLN A 301 8.67 19.13 -3.90
N ARG A 302 9.05 17.84 -3.86
CA ARG A 302 9.40 17.09 -5.06
C ARG A 302 8.22 16.97 -6.01
N MET A 303 7.04 16.62 -5.50
CA MET A 303 5.84 16.46 -6.34
C MET A 303 5.55 17.76 -7.11
N VAL A 304 5.53 18.90 -6.43
CA VAL A 304 5.27 20.20 -7.06
C VAL A 304 6.32 20.52 -8.12
N SER A 305 7.61 20.27 -7.87
CA SER A 305 8.66 20.57 -8.85
C SER A 305 8.52 19.79 -10.16
N GLN A 306 7.82 18.65 -10.16
CA GLN A 306 7.52 17.90 -11.38
C GLN A 306 6.36 18.48 -12.20
N HIS A 307 5.54 19.36 -11.60
CA HIS A 307 4.38 19.97 -12.23
C HIS A 307 4.63 21.42 -12.69
N ILE A 308 5.59 22.13 -12.09
CA ILE A 308 5.94 23.50 -12.47
C ILE A 308 6.32 23.58 -13.96
N GLY A 309 5.75 24.56 -14.67
CA GLY A 309 6.07 24.83 -16.07
C GLY A 309 5.48 23.82 -17.07
N LYS A 310 4.57 22.95 -16.61
CA LYS A 310 3.86 22.01 -17.49
C LYS A 310 2.64 22.61 -18.18
N GLU A 311 2.16 23.77 -17.71
CA GLU A 311 1.01 24.49 -18.28
C GLU A 311 -0.19 23.57 -18.56
N ILE A 312 -0.57 22.76 -17.56
CA ILE A 312 -1.64 21.78 -17.69
C ILE A 312 -2.95 22.50 -18.01
N GLN A 313 -3.61 22.10 -19.09
CA GLN A 313 -4.85 22.70 -19.54
C GLN A 313 -6.07 22.11 -18.81
N PRO A 314 -7.18 22.87 -18.67
CA PRO A 314 -8.39 22.39 -18.01
C PRO A 314 -8.95 21.08 -18.60
N VAL A 315 -8.86 20.91 -19.92
CA VAL A 315 -9.28 19.69 -20.61
C VAL A 315 -8.38 18.49 -20.30
N GLN A 316 -7.06 18.70 -20.23
CA GLN A 316 -6.09 17.66 -19.86
C GLN A 316 -6.32 17.21 -18.42
N ARG A 317 -6.57 18.16 -17.50
CA ARG A 317 -6.90 17.86 -16.10
C ARG A 317 -8.15 16.99 -15.98
N ALA A 318 -9.22 17.34 -16.69
CA ALA A 318 -10.49 16.60 -16.65
C ALA A 318 -10.35 15.18 -17.21
N LEU A 319 -9.61 15.01 -18.31
CA LEU A 319 -9.31 13.69 -18.89
C LEU A 319 -8.47 12.84 -17.94
N TRP A 320 -7.42 13.42 -17.34
CA TRP A 320 -6.59 12.74 -16.36
C TRP A 320 -7.44 12.19 -15.19
N ALA A 321 -8.31 13.02 -14.62
CA ALA A 321 -9.18 12.61 -13.52
C ALA A 321 -10.14 11.47 -13.94
N THR A 322 -10.71 11.55 -15.14
CA THR A 322 -11.63 10.54 -15.68
C THR A 322 -10.94 9.18 -15.84
N TYR A 323 -9.78 9.16 -16.49
CA TYR A 323 -9.04 7.92 -16.72
C TYR A 323 -8.45 7.32 -15.44
N MET A 324 -8.11 8.14 -14.44
CA MET A 324 -7.71 7.61 -13.11
C MET A 324 -8.86 6.84 -12.45
N VAL A 325 -10.09 7.32 -12.56
CA VAL A 325 -11.28 6.64 -12.04
C VAL A 325 -11.58 5.36 -12.82
N GLN A 326 -11.51 5.40 -14.16
CA GLN A 326 -11.66 4.20 -14.99
C GLN A 326 -10.55 3.16 -14.70
N SER A 327 -9.32 3.60 -14.49
CA SER A 327 -8.21 2.71 -14.13
C SER A 327 -8.44 2.03 -12.77
N ALA A 328 -9.12 2.71 -11.84
CA ALA A 328 -9.50 2.11 -10.56
C ALA A 328 -10.50 0.96 -10.75
N ASP A 329 -11.45 1.10 -11.68
CA ASP A 329 -12.38 0.03 -12.05
C ASP A 329 -11.66 -1.15 -12.71
N ASP A 330 -10.82 -0.86 -13.70
CA ASP A 330 -10.03 -1.88 -14.40
C ASP A 330 -9.06 -2.63 -13.47
N ALA A 331 -8.53 -1.95 -12.46
CA ALA A 331 -7.68 -2.56 -11.44
C ALA A 331 -8.46 -3.38 -10.39
N GLY A 332 -9.79 -3.25 -10.37
CA GLY A 332 -10.66 -3.92 -9.41
C GLY A 332 -10.60 -3.31 -8.00
N LEU A 333 -10.36 -2.01 -7.88
CA LEU A 333 -10.49 -1.32 -6.59
C LEU A 333 -11.95 -1.41 -6.08
N PRO A 334 -12.19 -1.35 -4.76
CA PRO A 334 -13.53 -1.43 -4.18
C PRO A 334 -14.50 -0.45 -4.83
N SER A 335 -15.72 -0.88 -5.16
CA SER A 335 -16.73 -0.06 -5.84
C SER A 335 -17.85 0.43 -4.92
N ASP A 336 -17.67 0.31 -3.60
CA ASP A 336 -18.65 0.80 -2.64
C ASP A 336 -18.79 2.34 -2.73
N PRO A 337 -20.01 2.87 -2.56
CA PRO A 337 -20.27 4.31 -2.71
C PRO A 337 -19.39 5.19 -1.84
N GLU A 338 -19.14 4.79 -0.60
CA GLU A 338 -18.35 5.50 0.39
C GLU A 338 -16.90 5.68 -0.07
N PHE A 339 -16.23 4.59 -0.44
CA PHE A 339 -14.86 4.64 -0.95
C PHE A 339 -14.78 5.42 -2.26
N ARG A 340 -15.73 5.18 -3.18
CA ARG A 340 -15.71 5.83 -4.49
C ARG A 340 -15.94 7.33 -4.40
N ALA A 341 -16.83 7.78 -3.53
CA ALA A 341 -17.01 9.21 -3.27
C ALA A 341 -15.72 9.85 -2.76
N ALA A 342 -15.07 9.24 -1.76
CA ALA A 342 -13.84 9.76 -1.17
C ALA A 342 -12.67 9.77 -2.17
N PHE A 343 -12.51 8.70 -2.95
CA PHE A 343 -11.46 8.56 -3.97
C PHE A 343 -11.65 9.60 -5.09
N VAL A 344 -12.84 9.68 -5.69
CA VAL A 344 -13.13 10.62 -6.79
C VAL A 344 -12.94 12.07 -6.33
N ALA A 345 -13.41 12.41 -5.11
CA ALA A 345 -13.24 13.74 -4.55
C ALA A 345 -11.75 14.13 -4.44
N TYR A 346 -10.89 13.21 -4.00
CA TYR A 346 -9.45 13.47 -3.95
C TYR A 346 -8.84 13.64 -5.35
N ILE A 347 -9.14 12.73 -6.28
CA ILE A 347 -8.59 12.78 -7.64
C ILE A 347 -8.96 14.12 -8.30
N GLU A 348 -10.21 14.55 -8.15
CA GLU A 348 -10.65 15.85 -8.67
C GLU A 348 -9.93 17.01 -7.98
N TRP A 349 -9.90 17.04 -6.64
CA TRP A 349 -9.24 18.10 -5.86
C TRP A 349 -7.73 18.20 -6.18
N GLY A 350 -7.03 17.07 -6.18
CA GLY A 350 -5.59 16.99 -6.45
C GLY A 350 -5.25 17.41 -7.88
N SER A 351 -6.08 17.04 -8.86
CA SER A 351 -5.87 17.43 -10.26
C SER A 351 -5.97 18.95 -10.46
N ARG A 352 -6.87 19.65 -9.74
CA ARG A 352 -6.96 21.12 -9.77
C ARG A 352 -5.73 21.78 -9.20
N ILE A 353 -5.21 21.25 -8.09
CA ILE A 353 -3.96 21.73 -7.49
C ILE A 353 -2.77 21.54 -8.43
N ALA A 354 -2.68 20.39 -9.11
CA ALA A 354 -1.64 20.13 -10.09
C ALA A 354 -1.69 21.17 -11.23
N MET A 355 -2.89 21.46 -11.74
CA MET A 355 -3.13 22.49 -12.74
C MET A 355 -2.68 23.88 -12.25
N GLU A 356 -3.12 24.31 -11.06
CA GLU A 356 -2.72 25.59 -10.46
C GLU A 356 -1.20 25.73 -10.32
N ASN A 357 -0.51 24.69 -9.86
CA ASN A 357 0.95 24.71 -9.69
C ASN A 357 1.72 24.70 -11.01
N SER A 358 1.07 24.32 -12.12
CA SER A 358 1.71 24.18 -13.43
C SER A 358 1.78 25.46 -14.25
N GLY A 359 0.95 26.46 -13.90
CA GLY A 359 0.80 27.70 -14.67
C GLY A 359 2.03 28.60 -14.66
N ALA A 360 2.20 29.38 -15.74
CA ALA A 360 3.25 30.38 -15.84
C ALA A 360 3.08 31.45 -14.74
N GLY A 361 4.06 31.53 -13.83
CA GLY A 361 4.04 32.47 -12.70
C GLY A 361 3.40 31.94 -11.40
N ALA A 362 2.98 30.67 -11.37
CA ALA A 362 2.49 30.04 -10.14
C ALA A 362 3.52 30.13 -9.01
N LYS A 363 3.07 30.42 -7.79
CA LYS A 363 3.91 30.45 -6.58
C LYS A 363 3.39 29.43 -5.57
N PRO A 364 3.67 28.13 -5.76
CA PRO A 364 3.21 27.10 -4.84
C PRO A 364 3.69 27.40 -3.41
N PRO A 365 2.85 27.20 -2.38
CA PRO A 365 3.25 27.41 -1.00
C PRO A 365 4.48 26.56 -0.64
N PRO A 366 5.55 27.16 -0.08
CA PRO A 366 6.74 26.42 0.33
C PRO A 366 6.42 25.54 1.55
N ASN A 367 7.06 24.38 1.64
CA ASN A 367 7.07 23.51 2.83
C ASN A 367 5.72 22.93 3.29
N MET A 368 4.73 22.82 2.40
CA MET A 368 3.49 22.10 2.74
C MET A 368 3.77 20.60 2.97
N PRO A 369 3.10 19.95 3.94
CA PRO A 369 3.16 18.50 4.08
C PRO A 369 2.43 17.80 2.92
N VAL A 370 2.71 16.50 2.73
CA VAL A 370 1.86 15.66 1.88
C VAL A 370 0.45 15.66 2.47
N PRO A 371 -0.60 15.94 1.67
CA PRO A 371 -1.96 16.00 2.19
C PRO A 371 -2.40 14.64 2.73
N ARG A 372 -3.21 14.63 3.78
CA ARG A 372 -3.84 13.41 4.30
C ARG A 372 -5.33 13.47 3.97
N TRP A 373 -5.83 12.43 3.30
CA TRP A 373 -7.21 12.34 2.85
C TRP A 373 -7.93 11.19 3.55
N TRP A 374 -9.13 11.44 4.05
CA TRP A 374 -9.95 10.50 4.82
C TRP A 374 -11.30 10.25 4.14
N TRP A 375 -12.12 9.34 4.67
CA TRP A 375 -13.46 8.99 4.18
C TRP A 375 -14.39 10.19 4.00
N VAL A 376 -14.28 11.15 4.92
CA VAL A 376 -14.95 12.43 4.82
C VAL A 376 -13.92 13.46 4.35
N CYS A 377 -14.29 14.26 3.34
CA CYS A 377 -13.45 15.33 2.80
C CYS A 377 -12.99 16.26 3.93
N ASN A 378 -11.74 16.10 4.39
CA ASN A 378 -11.16 17.00 5.39
C ASN A 378 -10.50 18.24 4.78
N ALA A 379 -10.67 18.45 3.46
CA ALA A 379 -10.30 19.68 2.77
C ALA A 379 -11.38 20.76 2.94
N THR A 380 -11.49 21.30 4.15
CA THR A 380 -12.34 22.46 4.42
C THR A 380 -11.82 23.69 3.66
N PRO A 381 -12.69 24.66 3.31
CA PRO A 381 -12.24 25.89 2.64
C PRO A 381 -11.11 26.57 3.43
N GLY A 382 -10.00 26.90 2.75
CA GLY A 382 -8.84 27.55 3.36
C GLY A 382 -7.74 26.62 3.89
N THR A 383 -7.92 25.29 3.84
CA THR A 383 -6.88 24.30 4.23
C THR A 383 -5.57 24.41 3.45
N ARG A 384 -5.62 25.03 2.26
CA ARG A 384 -4.45 25.36 1.45
C ARG A 384 -4.64 26.73 0.80
N PRO A 385 -3.68 27.67 0.94
CA PRO A 385 -3.67 28.90 0.14
C PRO A 385 -3.53 28.60 -1.36
N SER A 386 -4.32 29.28 -2.20
CA SER A 386 -4.22 29.12 -3.66
C SER A 386 -2.85 29.53 -4.17
N ALA A 387 -2.28 28.76 -5.11
CA ALA A 387 -1.01 29.10 -5.75
C ALA A 387 -1.12 30.32 -6.70
N LEU A 388 -2.36 30.75 -6.98
CA LEU A 388 -2.71 31.89 -7.82
C LEU A 388 -3.13 33.12 -7.00
N ALA A 389 -3.12 33.06 -5.67
CA ALA A 389 -3.54 34.18 -4.82
C ALA A 389 -2.57 35.37 -4.96
N ASP A 390 -3.11 36.56 -5.17
CA ASP A 390 -2.35 37.81 -5.08
C ASP A 390 -2.06 38.15 -3.61
N ASN A 391 -0.87 38.72 -3.34
CA ASN A 391 -0.43 39.18 -2.01
C ASN A 391 -1.39 40.17 -1.31
N ALA A 392 -2.46 40.62 -1.98
CA ALA A 392 -3.46 41.52 -1.44
C ALA A 392 -4.61 40.82 -0.68
N GLN A 393 -4.77 39.50 -0.81
CA GLN A 393 -5.84 38.75 -0.12
C GLN A 393 -5.41 38.10 1.20
N THR A 394 -4.17 38.29 1.63
CA THR A 394 -3.65 37.89 2.95
C THR A 394 -4.04 38.86 4.08
N THR A 395 -4.91 39.84 3.86
CA THR A 395 -5.26 40.87 4.85
C THR A 395 -6.49 40.54 5.71
N ASN A 396 -6.66 39.29 6.16
CA ASN A 396 -7.60 38.99 7.25
C ASN A 396 -7.01 38.11 8.36
N ASP A 397 -5.70 37.82 8.32
CA ASP A 397 -4.95 37.23 9.45
C ASP A 397 -4.20 38.33 10.24
N ALA A 398 -4.90 39.42 10.55
CA ALA A 398 -4.52 40.19 11.72
C ALA A 398 -4.82 39.31 12.94
N GLY A 399 -3.83 38.51 13.35
CA GLY A 399 -3.91 37.80 14.63
C GLY A 399 -4.32 38.77 15.74
N PRO A 400 -5.03 38.30 16.78
CA PRO A 400 -5.49 39.17 17.86
C PRO A 400 -4.30 39.96 18.39
N ALA A 401 -4.50 41.27 18.63
CA ALA A 401 -3.49 42.13 19.23
C ALA A 401 -2.98 41.45 20.50
N LEU A 402 -1.69 41.10 20.50
CA LEU A 402 -1.08 40.42 21.64
C LEU A 402 -1.02 41.43 22.79
N PRO A 403 -1.56 41.11 23.98
CA PRO A 403 -1.50 41.98 25.14
C PRO A 403 -0.03 42.19 25.54
N GLY A 404 0.29 43.37 26.07
CA GLY A 404 1.65 43.70 26.54
C GLY A 404 2.19 42.67 27.55
N SER A 405 3.50 42.68 27.82
CA SER A 405 4.13 41.75 28.78
C SER A 405 3.46 41.77 30.16
N ASP A 406 2.93 42.93 30.55
CA ASP A 406 2.41 43.23 31.89
C ASP A 406 0.87 43.34 31.92
N GLU A 407 0.20 43.05 30.80
CA GLU A 407 -1.24 43.16 30.67
C GLU A 407 -1.95 41.83 30.92
N ALA A 408 -3.07 41.89 31.64
CA ALA A 408 -3.89 40.72 31.96
C ALA A 408 -4.43 40.06 30.69
N VAL A 409 -4.22 38.75 30.58
CA VAL A 409 -4.74 37.98 29.43
C VAL A 409 -6.20 37.65 29.71
N LEU A 410 -7.12 38.28 28.97
CA LEU A 410 -8.55 37.94 28.99
C LEU A 410 -8.91 36.83 28.00
N PHE A 411 -9.80 35.90 28.40
CA PHE A 411 -10.19 34.77 27.56
C PHE A 411 -10.84 35.21 26.24
N GLU A 412 -11.90 36.02 26.33
CA GLU A 412 -12.69 36.45 25.16
C GLU A 412 -11.88 37.23 24.12
N GLN A 413 -10.91 38.03 24.58
CA GLN A 413 -10.13 38.91 23.72
C GLN A 413 -8.86 38.25 23.19
N HIS A 414 -8.21 37.40 23.98
CA HIS A 414 -6.86 36.92 23.65
C HIS A 414 -6.74 35.41 23.49
N ILE A 415 -7.64 34.62 24.08
CA ILE A 415 -7.55 33.14 24.05
C ILE A 415 -8.56 32.54 23.09
N ARG A 416 -9.83 32.95 23.15
CA ARG A 416 -10.88 32.47 22.26
C ARG A 416 -10.51 32.61 20.77
N PRO A 417 -9.92 33.73 20.30
CA PRO A 417 -9.55 33.87 18.89
C PRO A 417 -8.39 32.97 18.44
N LEU A 418 -7.62 32.38 19.37
CA LEU A 418 -6.54 31.44 19.02
C LEU A 418 -7.07 30.08 18.57
N PHE A 419 -8.30 29.71 18.97
CA PHE A 419 -8.96 28.48 18.56
C PHE A 419 -9.80 28.71 17.30
N ARG A 420 -9.43 28.07 16.20
CA ARG A 420 -10.13 28.18 14.91
C ARG A 420 -11.48 27.46 14.97
N PRO A 421 -12.43 27.77 14.06
CA PRO A 421 -13.68 27.02 13.96
C PRO A 421 -13.48 25.51 13.80
N MET A 422 -12.46 25.09 13.05
CA MET A 422 -12.11 23.68 12.90
C MET A 422 -11.62 23.06 14.21
N ASP A 423 -10.78 23.75 14.98
CA ASP A 423 -10.29 23.28 16.28
C ASP A 423 -11.46 23.04 17.25
N ARG A 424 -12.40 23.99 17.29
CA ARG A 424 -13.62 23.89 18.09
C ARG A 424 -14.45 22.70 17.65
N ASN A 425 -14.77 22.58 16.37
CA ASN A 425 -15.61 21.50 15.84
C ASN A 425 -15.02 20.12 16.14
N SER A 426 -13.70 19.97 15.99
CA SER A 426 -12.98 18.73 16.32
C SER A 426 -13.02 18.39 17.81
N MET A 427 -13.29 19.34 18.70
CA MET A 427 -13.32 19.16 20.15
C MET A 427 -14.74 19.14 20.75
N LEU A 428 -15.77 19.51 19.98
CA LEU A 428 -17.16 19.60 20.47
C LEU A 428 -17.69 18.29 21.07
N PHE A 429 -17.15 17.13 20.69
CA PHE A 429 -17.50 15.84 21.29
C PHE A 429 -17.02 15.70 22.75
N ALA A 430 -16.03 16.50 23.17
CA ALA A 430 -15.46 16.50 24.51
C ALA A 430 -15.87 17.75 25.30
N PHE A 431 -15.60 18.95 24.77
CA PHE A 431 -15.96 20.24 25.36
C PHE A 431 -15.79 21.39 24.35
N ASP A 432 -16.38 22.56 24.62
CA ASP A 432 -16.39 23.69 23.68
C ASP A 432 -15.18 24.62 23.87
N LEU A 433 -14.27 24.67 22.90
CA LEU A 433 -13.09 25.54 22.93
C LEU A 433 -13.41 27.05 22.88
N TRP A 434 -14.66 27.44 22.62
CA TRP A 434 -15.11 28.83 22.70
C TRP A 434 -15.88 29.16 23.97
N LYS A 435 -16.02 28.22 24.91
CA LYS A 435 -16.59 28.49 26.24
C LYS A 435 -15.47 28.61 27.28
N GLU A 436 -15.40 29.74 27.96
CA GLU A 436 -14.36 30.00 28.96
C GLU A 436 -14.34 28.95 30.07
N GLU A 437 -15.51 28.52 30.55
CA GLU A 437 -15.64 27.51 31.60
C GLU A 437 -14.99 26.17 31.21
N ASP A 438 -15.28 25.71 29.99
CA ASP A 438 -14.76 24.46 29.44
C ASP A 438 -13.24 24.54 29.25
N VAL A 439 -12.75 25.59 28.60
CA VAL A 439 -11.30 25.77 28.39
C VAL A 439 -10.57 25.93 29.72
N THR A 440 -11.17 26.61 30.70
CA THR A 440 -10.60 26.78 32.05
C THR A 440 -10.49 25.44 32.77
N LYS A 441 -11.54 24.61 32.72
CA LYS A 441 -11.55 23.27 33.32
C LYS A 441 -10.43 22.39 32.77
N HIS A 442 -10.12 22.53 31.49
CA HIS A 442 -9.15 21.69 30.77
C HIS A 442 -7.80 22.38 30.51
N ARG A 443 -7.57 23.60 31.03
CA ARG A 443 -6.44 24.47 30.67
C ARG A 443 -5.05 23.82 30.78
N GLN A 444 -4.82 23.00 31.80
CA GLN A 444 -3.53 22.33 31.98
C GLN A 444 -3.31 21.22 30.93
N ALA A 445 -4.34 20.45 30.62
CA ALA A 445 -4.28 19.40 29.61
C ALA A 445 -4.12 20.00 28.20
N ILE A 446 -4.82 21.10 27.92
CA ILE A 446 -4.68 21.85 26.68
C ILE A 446 -3.25 22.40 26.57
N LEU A 447 -2.73 23.05 27.62
CA LEU A 447 -1.36 23.58 27.62
C LEU A 447 -0.32 22.48 27.35
N THR A 448 -0.43 21.31 27.99
CA THR A 448 0.46 20.18 27.74
C THR A 448 0.44 19.74 26.28
N ARG A 449 -0.75 19.65 25.67
CA ARG A 449 -0.91 19.27 24.27
C ARG A 449 -0.34 20.33 23.31
N LEU A 450 -0.55 21.61 23.60
CA LEU A 450 -0.01 22.75 22.86
C LEU A 450 1.53 22.78 22.93
N GLN A 451 2.11 22.59 24.12
CA GLN A 451 3.57 22.52 24.33
C GLN A 451 4.20 21.33 23.62
N ALA A 452 3.50 20.19 23.57
CA ALA A 452 3.93 19.01 22.83
C ALA A 452 3.76 19.15 21.30
N GLY A 453 3.13 20.23 20.82
CA GLY A 453 2.82 20.42 19.39
C GLY A 453 1.81 19.41 18.85
N THR A 454 1.08 18.71 19.73
CA THR A 454 0.10 17.66 19.38
C THR A 454 -1.32 18.20 19.23
N MET A 455 -1.50 19.50 19.48
CA MET A 455 -2.75 20.22 19.31
C MET A 455 -2.42 21.59 18.70
N PRO A 456 -3.15 22.02 17.65
CA PRO A 456 -4.17 21.27 16.91
C PRO A 456 -3.57 20.15 16.03
N CYS A 457 -4.43 19.21 15.61
CA CYS A 457 -4.02 17.97 14.92
C CYS A 457 -3.38 18.18 13.53
N ASP A 458 -3.47 19.39 13.00
CA ASP A 458 -2.98 19.82 11.68
C ASP A 458 -1.72 20.71 11.76
N GLY A 459 -1.18 20.96 12.96
CA GLY A 459 0.10 21.66 13.12
C GLY A 459 0.25 22.35 14.48
N ALA A 460 1.49 22.43 14.98
CA ALA A 460 1.79 23.07 16.25
C ALA A 460 1.58 24.60 16.21
N TRP A 461 1.15 25.18 17.33
CA TRP A 461 1.09 26.64 17.48
C TRP A 461 2.49 27.27 17.53
N PRO A 462 2.66 28.51 17.01
CA PRO A 462 3.85 29.32 17.28
C PRO A 462 4.12 29.49 18.77
N ALA A 463 5.40 29.55 19.16
CA ALA A 463 5.82 29.60 20.57
C ALA A 463 5.20 30.78 21.34
N GLU A 464 5.00 31.92 20.67
CA GLU A 464 4.34 33.12 21.21
C GLU A 464 2.87 32.88 21.61
N ARG A 465 2.11 32.11 20.83
CA ARG A 465 0.71 31.76 21.17
C ARG A 465 0.65 30.77 22.32
N VAL A 466 1.60 29.81 22.36
CA VAL A 466 1.73 28.86 23.47
C VAL A 466 2.08 29.61 24.77
N ALA A 467 2.99 30.57 24.70
CA ALA A 467 3.37 31.40 25.85
C ALA A 467 2.20 32.26 26.35
N LEU A 468 1.41 32.84 25.44
CA LEU A 468 0.20 33.60 25.79
C LEU A 468 -0.84 32.71 26.50
N PHE A 469 -1.10 31.52 25.96
CA PHE A 469 -2.01 30.57 26.60
C PHE A 469 -1.50 30.10 27.96
N ALA A 470 -0.19 29.86 28.10
CA ALA A 470 0.44 29.52 29.38
C ALA A 470 0.24 30.64 30.41
N ARG A 471 0.43 31.90 30.01
CA ARG A 471 0.23 33.08 30.86
C ARG A 471 -1.22 33.17 31.35
N TRP A 472 -2.19 32.93 30.48
CA TRP A 472 -3.61 32.87 30.86
C TRP A 472 -3.92 31.68 31.79
N ALA A 473 -3.41 30.49 31.48
CA ALA A 473 -3.68 29.28 32.25
C ALA A 473 -3.12 29.35 33.68
N SER A 474 -2.01 30.08 33.89
CA SER A 474 -1.35 30.27 35.18
C SER A 474 -1.86 31.46 35.99
N ALA A 475 -2.71 32.33 35.43
CA ALA A 475 -3.20 33.51 36.14
C ALA A 475 -4.10 33.13 37.35
N PRO A 476 -3.91 33.76 38.53
CA PRO A 476 -4.79 33.58 39.68
C PRO A 476 -6.17 34.18 39.40
N ARG A 477 -7.24 33.44 39.69
CA ARG A 477 -8.60 33.93 39.48
C ARG A 477 -9.00 34.90 40.59
N PRO A 478 -9.72 36.00 40.29
CA PRO A 478 -10.44 36.74 41.32
C PRO A 478 -11.43 35.79 42.02
N GLN A 479 -11.43 35.80 43.35
CA GLN A 479 -12.43 35.06 44.13
C GLN A 479 -13.82 35.59 43.79
N ALA A 480 -14.75 34.67 43.53
CA ALA A 480 -16.15 34.97 43.24
C ALA A 480 -16.85 35.63 44.43
#